data_AF-A0A4Y1ZJR4-F1
#
_entry.id   AF-A0A4Y1ZJR4-F1
#
_cell.length_a   1.000
_cell.length_b   1.000
_cell.length_c   1.000
_cell.angle_alpha   90.00
_cell.angle_beta   90.00
_cell.angle_gamma   90.00
#
_symmetry.space_group_name_H-M   'P 1'
#
loop_
_entity.id
_entity.type
_entity.pdbx_description
1 polymer ?
#
loop_
_entity_poly.entity_id
_entity_poly.type
_entity_poly.pdbx_seq_one_letter_code
_entity_poly.pdbx_strand_id
1 'polypeptide(L)'
;MYDEDDLNLQLSQKLADDSTCDYKWHDIRMNFVKNYLALHVDSLKPVEEKIKNIPANLSFAEIYIGGKPEEYLHKGEDADYFSGCLKGMTLNGFGLNIHSEPEDVVRHECPQL
;
A
#
# COMPACT_ATOMS: atom_id res chain seq x y z
N MET A 1 -20.97 -11.75 5.30
CA MET A 1 -19.84 -11.59 6.22
C MET A 1 -18.63 -11.90 5.37
N TYR A 2 -17.80 -10.89 5.06
CA TYR A 2 -16.51 -11.12 4.41
C TYR A 2 -15.55 -11.55 5.49
N ASP A 3 -14.70 -12.54 5.21
CA ASP A 3 -13.46 -12.65 5.94
C ASP A 3 -12.51 -11.65 5.28
N GLU A 4 -12.53 -10.38 5.71
CA GLU A 4 -11.40 -9.46 5.48
C GLU A 4 -10.08 -10.12 5.93
N ASP A 5 -10.18 -11.05 6.87
CA ASP A 5 -9.15 -11.96 7.35
C ASP A 5 -8.50 -12.79 6.24
N ASP A 6 -9.19 -13.25 5.18
CA ASP A 6 -8.58 -14.11 4.14
C ASP A 6 -7.71 -13.29 3.17
N LEU A 7 -8.16 -12.10 2.77
CA LEU A 7 -7.34 -11.21 1.94
C LEU A 7 -6.11 -10.73 2.71
N ASN A 8 -6.31 -10.27 3.96
CA ASN A 8 -5.20 -9.86 4.82
C ASN A 8 -4.24 -11.03 5.05
N LEU A 9 -4.74 -12.25 5.28
CA LEU A 9 -3.89 -13.43 5.45
C LEU A 9 -3.07 -13.76 4.19
N GLN A 10 -3.68 -13.75 3.00
CA GLN A 10 -2.98 -14.03 1.75
C GLN A 10 -1.94 -12.96 1.41
N LEU A 11 -2.25 -11.69 1.70
CA LEU A 11 -1.32 -10.57 1.52
C LEU A 11 -0.17 -10.66 2.53
N SER A 12 -0.47 -10.81 3.81
CA SER A 12 0.52 -10.97 4.87
C SER A 12 1.42 -12.17 4.64
N GLN A 13 0.89 -13.33 4.25
CA GLN A 13 1.71 -14.51 3.95
C GLN A 13 2.69 -14.27 2.79
N LYS A 14 2.31 -13.45 1.82
CA LYS A 14 3.16 -13.14 0.67
C LYS A 14 4.19 -12.05 0.95
N LEU A 15 3.84 -11.09 1.79
CA LEU A 15 4.69 -9.97 2.21
C LEU A 15 5.56 -10.31 3.42
N ALA A 16 5.23 -11.38 4.15
CA ALA A 16 6.03 -11.93 5.25
C ALA A 16 7.04 -12.98 4.77
N ASP A 17 7.22 -13.15 3.46
CA ASP A 17 8.35 -13.89 2.93
C ASP A 17 9.64 -13.08 3.19
N ASP A 18 10.70 -13.73 3.65
CA ASP A 18 12.01 -13.10 3.89
C ASP A 18 12.56 -12.45 2.62
N SER A 19 12.05 -12.84 1.45
CA SER A 19 12.39 -12.26 0.15
C SER A 19 11.89 -10.82 -0.06
N THR A 20 10.88 -10.34 0.68
CA THR A 20 10.34 -8.97 0.55
C THR A 20 10.82 -7.99 1.61
N CYS A 21 11.58 -8.46 2.61
CA CYS A 21 12.21 -7.66 3.66
C CYS A 21 13.73 -7.83 3.63
N ASP A 22 14.33 -7.76 2.43
CA ASP A 22 15.73 -8.11 2.18
C ASP A 22 16.67 -6.89 2.00
N TYR A 23 16.20 -5.70 2.37
CA TYR A 23 16.86 -4.40 2.19
C TYR A 23 17.11 -4.00 0.72
N LYS A 24 16.47 -4.65 -0.25
CA LYS A 24 16.53 -4.26 -1.66
C LYS A 24 15.28 -3.50 -2.08
N TRP A 25 15.36 -2.91 -3.28
CA TRP A 25 14.22 -2.27 -3.92
C TRP A 25 13.26 -3.32 -4.46
N HIS A 26 11.99 -3.21 -4.07
CA HIS A 26 10.89 -4.00 -4.62
C HIS A 26 9.95 -3.11 -5.46
N ASP A 27 9.44 -3.66 -6.56
CA ASP A 27 8.38 -3.06 -7.39
C ASP A 27 7.01 -3.55 -6.90
N ILE A 28 6.19 -2.63 -6.39
CA ILE A 28 4.84 -2.92 -5.90
C ILE A 28 3.83 -2.22 -6.79
N ARG A 29 2.88 -2.97 -7.36
CA ARG A 29 1.81 -2.43 -8.21
C ARG A 29 0.46 -2.97 -7.79
N MET A 30 -0.49 -2.07 -7.59
CA MET A 30 -1.88 -2.40 -7.27
C MET A 30 -2.80 -1.95 -8.40
N ASN A 31 -3.57 -2.87 -8.95
CA ASN A 31 -4.57 -2.59 -9.98
C ASN A 31 -5.95 -2.88 -9.43
N PHE A 32 -6.80 -1.86 -9.36
CA PHE A 32 -8.19 -2.00 -8.97
C PHE A 32 -9.11 -1.62 -10.13
N VAL A 33 -9.81 -2.61 -10.69
CA VAL A 33 -10.70 -2.41 -11.85
C VAL A 33 -12.07 -3.00 -11.54
N LYS A 34 -13.09 -2.12 -11.55
CA LYS A 34 -14.48 -2.43 -11.16
C LYS A 34 -14.55 -2.94 -9.72
N ASN A 35 -14.37 -4.25 -9.57
CA ASN A 35 -14.41 -4.94 -8.29
C ASN A 35 -13.38 -6.06 -8.17
N TYR A 36 -12.34 -5.99 -8.99
CA TYR A 36 -11.21 -6.91 -8.95
C TYR A 36 -9.97 -6.12 -8.56
N LEU A 37 -9.31 -6.59 -7.51
CA LEU A 37 -8.03 -6.10 -7.02
C LEU A 37 -6.94 -7.09 -7.43
N ALA A 38 -5.86 -6.60 -8.01
CA ALA A 38 -4.65 -7.39 -8.26
C ALA A 38 -3.45 -6.67 -7.64
N LEU A 39 -2.71 -7.37 -6.77
CA LEU A 39 -1.45 -6.91 -6.19
C LEU A 39 -0.29 -7.69 -6.81
N HIS A 40 0.67 -6.95 -7.32
CA HIS A 40 1.93 -7.44 -7.86
C HIS A 40 3.08 -6.97 -6.97
N VAL A 41 3.99 -7.90 -6.69
CA VAL A 41 5.27 -7.64 -6.01
C VAL A 41 6.36 -8.29 -6.85
N ASP A 42 7.24 -7.47 -7.41
CA ASP A 42 8.29 -7.86 -8.33
C ASP A 42 7.80 -8.78 -9.47
N SER A 43 8.37 -9.98 -9.55
CA SER A 43 8.03 -11.04 -10.51
C SER A 43 7.24 -12.18 -9.87
N LEU A 44 6.78 -12.01 -8.62
CA LEU A 44 5.95 -13.00 -7.96
C LEU A 44 4.61 -13.12 -8.68
N LYS A 45 4.00 -14.32 -8.61
CA LYS A 45 2.62 -14.52 -9.09
C LYS A 45 1.71 -13.48 -8.42
N PRO A 46 0.78 -12.81 -9.10
CA PRO A 46 -0.07 -11.80 -8.46
C PRO A 46 -0.99 -12.40 -7.39
N VAL A 47 -1.39 -11.61 -6.39
CA VAL A 47 -2.58 -11.89 -5.55
C VAL A 47 -3.77 -11.21 -6.20
N GLU A 48 -4.84 -11.94 -6.42
CA GLU A 48 -6.04 -11.43 -7.08
C GLU A 48 -7.26 -11.73 -6.23
N GLU A 49 -8.08 -10.71 -5.97
CA GLU A 49 -9.26 -10.84 -5.11
C GLU A 49 -10.45 -10.09 -5.72
N LYS A 50 -11.63 -10.70 -5.63
CA LYS A 50 -12.88 -10.02 -6.00
C LYS A 50 -13.47 -9.34 -4.78
N ILE A 51 -13.24 -8.04 -4.67
CA ILE A 51 -13.84 -7.21 -3.64
C ILE A 51 -15.35 -7.13 -3.88
N LYS A 52 -16.14 -7.27 -2.83
CA LYS A 52 -17.59 -7.12 -2.89
C LYS A 52 -17.99 -5.98 -1.95
N ASN A 53 -19.22 -5.47 -2.08
CA ASN A 53 -19.70 -4.29 -1.35
C ASN A 53 -18.89 -3.00 -1.60
N ILE A 54 -18.35 -2.82 -2.81
CA ILE A 54 -17.67 -1.58 -3.17
C ILE A 54 -18.69 -0.44 -3.22
N PRO A 55 -18.39 0.72 -2.61
CA PRO A 55 -19.21 1.91 -2.75
C PRO A 55 -19.44 2.24 -4.23
N ALA A 56 -20.66 2.64 -4.58
CA ALA A 56 -20.99 2.99 -5.97
C ALA A 56 -20.09 4.11 -6.54
N ASN A 57 -19.58 4.97 -5.66
CA ASN A 57 -18.57 5.98 -5.97
C ASN A 57 -17.39 5.84 -5.01
N LEU A 58 -16.21 5.52 -5.55
CA LEU A 58 -14.93 5.67 -4.86
C LEU A 58 -14.37 7.05 -5.20
N SER A 59 -14.64 8.03 -4.34
CA SER A 59 -13.96 9.32 -4.40
C SER A 59 -12.82 9.31 -3.41
N PHE A 60 -11.58 9.38 -3.91
CA PHE A 60 -10.43 9.64 -3.05
C PHE A 60 -10.42 11.13 -2.74
N ALA A 61 -10.66 11.50 -1.48
CA ALA A 61 -10.46 12.88 -1.04
C ALA A 61 -8.97 13.17 -0.88
N GLU A 62 -8.23 12.23 -0.30
CA GLU A 62 -6.81 12.36 0.07
C GLU A 62 -6.11 11.00 -0.04
N ILE A 63 -4.81 11.02 -0.32
CA ILE A 63 -3.97 9.84 -0.42
C ILE A 63 -2.84 10.01 0.58
N TYR A 64 -2.71 9.04 1.48
CA TYR A 64 -1.66 9.00 2.49
C TYR A 64 -0.60 7.98 2.10
N ILE A 65 0.66 8.32 2.34
CA ILE A 65 1.82 7.51 1.97
C ILE A 65 2.65 7.30 3.23
N GLY A 66 3.00 6.04 3.50
CA GLY A 66 3.81 5.66 4.65
C GLY A 66 3.08 5.68 5.99
N GLY A 67 1.78 5.93 6.01
CA GLY A 67 0.93 5.91 7.20
C GLY A 67 -0.43 6.51 6.87
N LYS A 68 -1.30 6.63 7.88
CA LYS A 68 -2.57 7.38 7.78
C LYS A 68 -2.88 8.04 9.12
N PRO A 69 -3.63 9.16 9.13
CA PRO A 69 -4.06 9.82 10.36
C PRO A 69 -4.85 8.88 11.28
N GLU A 70 -4.74 9.10 12.59
CA GLU A 70 -5.34 8.25 13.61
C GLU A 70 -6.87 8.16 13.49
N GLU A 71 -7.53 9.23 13.02
CA GLU A 71 -8.97 9.27 12.79
C GLU A 71 -9.45 8.29 11.70
N TYR A 72 -8.54 7.77 10.87
CA TYR A 72 -8.82 6.78 9.84
C TYR A 72 -8.39 5.36 10.22
N LEU A 73 -7.91 5.14 11.44
CA LEU A 73 -7.63 3.80 11.96
C LEU A 73 -8.94 3.06 12.25
N HIS A 74 -8.97 1.78 11.90
CA HIS A 74 -10.03 0.88 12.34
C HIS A 74 -9.90 0.61 13.84
N LYS A 75 -11.01 0.23 14.47
CA LYS A 75 -11.00 -0.06 15.91
C LYS A 75 -10.09 -1.25 16.22
N GLY A 76 -9.00 -1.01 16.94
CA GLY A 76 -8.00 -2.03 17.27
C GLY A 76 -6.88 -2.17 16.25
N GLU A 77 -6.82 -1.29 15.24
CA GLU A 77 -5.67 -1.12 14.37
C GLU A 77 -4.64 -0.20 15.06
N ASP A 78 -3.38 -0.62 15.11
CA ASP A 78 -2.29 0.20 15.61
C ASP A 78 -1.81 1.16 14.51
N ALA A 79 -1.38 2.36 14.92
CA ALA A 79 -0.81 3.36 14.02
C ALA A 79 0.61 2.98 13.62
N ASP A 80 0.74 2.04 12.68
CA ASP A 80 2.04 1.67 12.13
C ASP A 80 2.41 2.57 10.95
N TYR A 81 3.57 3.21 11.07
CA TYR A 81 4.16 4.03 10.02
C TYR A 81 5.24 3.24 9.29
N PHE A 82 5.25 3.33 7.96
CA PHE A 82 6.29 2.74 7.14
C PHE A 82 7.63 3.42 7.42
N SER A 83 8.62 2.62 7.79
CA SER A 83 10.00 3.06 7.96
C SER A 83 10.85 2.51 6.82
N GLY A 84 11.33 3.39 5.95
CA GLY A 84 12.16 3.00 4.82
C GLY A 84 12.07 3.99 3.68
N CYS A 85 12.25 3.45 2.48
CA CYS A 85 12.45 4.24 1.27
C CYS A 85 11.38 3.95 0.21
N LEU A 86 10.74 5.00 -0.27
CA LEU A 86 9.75 4.94 -1.36
C LEU A 86 10.21 5.84 -2.52
N LYS A 87 10.09 5.34 -3.76
CA LYS A 87 10.41 6.12 -4.96
C LYS A 87 9.51 5.74 -6.13
N GLY A 88 9.40 6.65 -7.10
CA GLY A 88 8.70 6.37 -8.36
C GLY A 88 7.18 6.16 -8.22
N MET A 89 6.58 6.71 -7.16
CA MET A 89 5.15 6.52 -6.88
C MET A 89 4.30 7.23 -7.93
N THR A 90 3.32 6.50 -8.46
CA THR A 90 2.34 7.01 -9.40
C THR A 90 0.94 6.49 -9.07
N LEU A 91 -0.09 7.26 -9.38
CA LEU A 91 -1.47 6.82 -9.35
C LEU A 91 -2.08 7.03 -10.73
N ASN A 92 -2.63 5.96 -11.31
CA ASN A 92 -3.20 5.98 -12.66
C ASN A 92 -2.25 6.55 -13.73
N GLY A 93 -0.95 6.29 -13.58
CA GLY A 93 0.10 6.78 -14.48
C GLY A 93 0.54 8.22 -14.24
N PHE A 94 -0.06 8.94 -13.29
CA PHE A 94 0.33 10.30 -12.94
C PHE A 94 1.21 10.29 -11.68
N GLY A 95 2.28 11.07 -11.69
CA GLY A 95 3.11 11.29 -10.51
C GLY A 95 2.30 11.94 -9.39
N LEU A 96 2.56 11.51 -8.15
CA LEU A 96 1.92 12.08 -6.97
C LEU A 96 2.52 13.45 -6.63
N ASN A 97 1.67 14.40 -6.26
CA ASN A 97 2.10 15.66 -5.68
C ASN A 97 1.95 15.56 -4.15
N ILE A 98 3.06 15.68 -3.43
CA ILE A 98 3.06 15.57 -1.96
C ILE A 98 2.73 16.93 -1.37
N HIS A 99 1.50 17.06 -0.87
CA HIS A 99 0.94 18.30 -0.33
C HIS A 99 1.46 18.66 1.08
N SER A 100 1.76 17.65 1.90
CA SER A 100 2.23 17.81 3.28
C SER A 100 3.09 16.62 3.68
N GLU A 101 4.09 16.86 4.53
CA GLU A 101 4.90 15.81 5.11
C GLU A 101 5.41 16.21 6.51
N PRO A 102 5.58 15.23 7.41
CA PRO A 102 6.28 15.41 8.68
C PRO A 102 7.75 15.86 8.51
N GLU A 103 8.34 16.47 9.54
CA GLU A 103 9.73 16.97 9.51
C GLU A 103 10.78 15.87 9.30
N ASP A 104 10.47 14.64 9.70
CA ASP A 104 11.34 13.47 9.60
C ASP A 104 11.27 12.76 8.22
N VAL A 105 10.42 13.24 7.31
CA VAL A 105 10.37 12.75 5.92
C VAL A 105 11.35 13.54 5.06
N VAL A 106 12.38 12.86 4.55
CA VAL A 106 13.36 13.46 3.63
C VAL A 106 12.97 13.16 2.18
N ARG A 107 12.74 14.21 1.38
CA ARG A 107 12.48 14.05 -0.07
C ARG A 107 13.77 13.80 -0.85
N HIS A 108 13.63 13.07 -1.97
CA HIS A 108 14.67 12.87 -2.98
C HIS A 108 15.94 12.17 -2.50
N GLU A 109 15.95 11.68 -1.27
CA GLU A 109 17.09 11.02 -0.66
C GLU A 109 16.64 9.71 -0.04
N CYS A 110 17.53 8.73 -0.16
CA CYS A 110 17.38 7.43 0.47
C CYS A 110 18.75 7.05 1.00
N PRO A 111 18.89 6.79 2.31
CA PRO A 111 20.15 6.32 2.87
C PRO A 111 20.64 5.09 2.10
N GLN A 112 21.91 5.08 1.71
CA GLN A 112 22.52 3.87 1.18
C GLN A 112 22.97 3.00 2.35
N LEU A 113 22.46 1.77 2.39
CA LEU A 113 22.88 0.72 3.33
C LEU A 113 24.13 0.01 2.83
#